data_AF-A0A359FV81-F1
#
_entry.id   AF-A0A359FV81-F1
#
_cell.length_a   1.000
_cell.length_b   1.000
_cell.length_c   1.000
_cell.angle_alpha   90.00
_cell.angle_beta   90.00
_cell.angle_gamma   90.00
#
_symmetry.space_group_name_H-M   'P 1'
#
loop_
_entity.id
_entity.type
_entity.pdbx_description
1 polymer ?
#
loop_
_entity_poly.entity_id
_entity_poly.type
_entity_poly.pdbx_seq_one_letter_code
_entity_poly.pdbx_strand_id
1 'polypeptide(L)' 'RDFKHLMINFGCTGGRHRSVYCAEQMARHLKEKFQVNIRIKHVEQEI' A
#
# COMPACT_ATOMS: atom_id res chain seq x y z
N ARG A 1 4.88 -5.99 22.58
CA ARG A 1 5.44 -6.22 21.22
C ARG A 1 5.58 -4.84 20.59
N ASP A 2 6.80 -4.32 20.46
CA ASP A 2 7.05 -2.91 20.09
C ASP A 2 7.42 -2.79 18.60
N PHE A 3 6.46 -3.12 17.73
CA PHE A 3 6.67 -3.00 16.29
C PHE A 3 6.64 -1.53 15.86
N LYS A 4 7.69 -1.10 15.16
CA LYS A 4 7.81 0.27 14.63
C LYS A 4 7.30 0.42 13.20
N HIS A 5 7.15 -0.68 12.47
CA HIS A 5 6.80 -0.68 11.04
C HIS A 5 5.83 -1.82 10.71
N LEU A 6 4.94 -1.54 9.76
CA LEU A 6 4.01 -2.50 9.15
C LEU A 6 4.17 -2.43 7.64
N MET A 7 4.28 -3.58 6.98
CA MET A 7 4.32 -3.70 5.54
C MET A 7 3.10 -4.49 5.05
N ILE A 8 2.45 -3.99 4.00
CA ILE A 8 1.26 -4.59 3.39
C ILE A 8 1.53 -4.73 1.88
N ASN A 9 1.29 -5.91 1.31
CA ASN A 9 1.53 -6.19 -0.10
C ASN A 9 0.22 -6.60 -0.79
N PHE A 10 -0.04 -6.02 -1.96
CA PHE A 10 -1.18 -6.36 -2.81
C PHE A 10 -0.67 -6.92 -4.14
N GLY A 11 -1.24 -8.05 -4.58
CA GLY A 11 -0.85 -8.72 -5.82
C GLY A 11 -2.03 -8.88 -6.79
N CYS A 12 -1.75 -8.68 -8.08
CA CYS A 12 -2.63 -9.11 -9.17
C CYS A 12 -1.77 -9.59 -10.35
N THR A 13 -2.33 -10.36 -11.29
CA THR A 13 -1.55 -11.04 -12.33
C THR A 13 -0.56 -10.15 -13.08
N GLY A 14 -0.96 -8.92 -13.44
CA GLY A 14 -0.09 -7.96 -14.15
C GLY A 14 0.37 -6.79 -13.29
N GLY A 15 0.11 -6.80 -11.98
CA GLY A 15 0.53 -5.77 -11.01
C GLY A 15 0.10 -4.32 -11.26
N ARG A 16 -0.68 -4.02 -12.31
CA ARG A 16 -0.94 -2.64 -12.80
C ARG A 16 -2.33 -2.08 -12.49
N HIS A 17 -3.29 -2.91 -12.12
CA HIS A 17 -4.69 -2.49 -11.98
C HIS A 17 -5.23 -2.74 -10.56
N ARG A 18 -5.54 -4.00 -10.25
CA ARG A 18 -6.20 -4.36 -8.99
C ARG A 18 -5.31 -4.13 -7.77
N SER A 19 -4.04 -4.52 -7.86
CA SER A 19 -3.05 -4.30 -6.79
C SER A 19 -2.82 -2.82 -6.52
N VAL A 20 -2.65 -2.02 -7.58
CA VAL A 20 -2.46 -0.56 -7.51
C VAL A 20 -3.65 0.09 -6.80
N TYR A 21 -4.86 -0.21 -7.26
CA TYR A 21 -6.08 0.33 -6.65
C TYR A 21 -6.19 -0.04 -5.16
N CYS A 22 -5.99 -1.31 -4.79
CA CYS A 22 -6.07 -1.74 -3.40
C CYS A 22 -5.02 -1.05 -2.51
N ALA A 23 -3.78 -0.88 -3.00
CA ALA A 23 -2.72 -0.20 -2.28
C ALA A 23 -3.07 1.28 -2.00
N GLU A 24 -3.56 1.99 -3.01
CA GLU A 24 -3.99 3.40 -2.88
C GLU A 24 -5.18 3.54 -1.92
N GLN A 25 -6.20 2.66 -2.05
CA GLN A 25 -7.37 2.69 -1.17
C GLN A 25 -7.01 2.41 0.29
N MET A 26 -6.15 1.43 0.53
CA MET A 26 -5.68 1.12 1.88
C MET A 26 -4.88 2.29 2.46
N ALA A 27 -3.98 2.88 1.69
CA ALA A 27 -3.20 4.03 2.14
C ALA A 27 -4.10 5.22 2.50
N ARG A 28 -5.10 5.51 1.67
CA ARG A 28 -6.11 6.54 1.97
C ARG A 28 -6.86 6.24 3.27
N HIS A 29 -7.39 5.03 3.41
CA HIS A 29 -8.12 4.63 4.61
C HIS A 29 -7.26 4.74 5.88
N LEU A 30 -6.01 4.28 5.81
CA LEU A 30 -5.09 4.36 6.95
C LEU A 30 -4.71 5.80 7.28
N LYS A 31 -4.53 6.67 6.29
CA LYS A 31 -4.22 8.09 6.49
C LYS A 31 -5.38 8.85 7.13
N GLU A 32 -6.62 8.52 6.76
CA GLU A 32 -7.83 9.13 7.32
C GLU A 32 -8.07 8.69 8.77
N LYS A 33 -7.83 7.40 9.07
CA LYS A 33 -8.12 6.82 10.37
C LYS A 33 -6.98 6.94 11.37
N PHE A 34 -5.74 7.00 10.90
CA PHE A 34 -4.55 6.98 11.73
C PHE A 34 -3.55 8.06 11.29
N GLN A 35 -2.93 8.73 12.25
CA GLN A 35 -1.88 9.70 11.99
C GLN A 35 -0.52 8.99 11.81
N VAL A 36 -0.41 8.15 10.77
CA VAL A 36 0.79 7.36 10.48
C VAL A 36 1.45 7.80 9.18
N ASN A 37 2.78 7.64 9.11
CA ASN A 37 3.51 7.85 7.88
C ASN A 37 3.34 6.63 6.95
N ILE A 38 2.93 6.86 5.71
CA ILE A 38 2.65 5.82 4.73
C ILE A 38 3.53 6.05 3.51
N ARG A 39 4.19 4.98 3.02
CA ARG A 39 4.92 4.95 1.76
C ARG A 39 4.32 3.87 0.87
N ILE A 40 3.92 4.26 -0.34
CA ILE A 40 3.37 3.36 -1.36
C ILE A 40 4.46 3.10 -2.41
N LYS A 41 4.56 1.86 -2.89
CA LYS A 41 5.43 1.46 -3.99
C LYS A 41 4.63 0.59 -4.97
N HIS A 42 4.54 0.99 -6.23
CA HIS A 42 3.87 0.23 -7.29
C HIS A 42 4.92 -0.45 -8.15
N VAL A 43 5.29 -1.68 -7.79
CA VAL A 43 6.43 -2.39 -8.39
C VAL A 43 6.38 -2.38 -9.92
N GLU A 44 5.24 -2.72 -10.53
CA GLU A 44 5.17 -2.88 -11.99
C GLU A 44 4.92 -1.58 -12.78
N GLN A 45 4.83 -0.45 -12.08
CA GLN A 45 4.84 0.89 -12.69
C GLN A 45 6.23 1.54 -12.65
N GLU A 46 7.15 0.99 -11.87
CA GLU A 46 8.53 1.45 -11.73
C GLU A 46 9.52 0.62 -12.59
N ILE A 47 9.01 -0.33 -13.37
CA ILE A 47 9.74 -1.14 -14.37
C ILE A 47 9.43 -0.62 -15.76
#